data_AF-A0A9E1Q8T9-F1
#
_entry.id   AF-A0A9E1Q8T9-F1
#
_cell.length_a   1.000
_cell.length_b   1.000
_cell.length_c   1.000
_cell.angle_alpha   90.00
_cell.angle_beta   90.00
_cell.angle_gamma   90.00
#
_symmetry.space_group_name_H-M   'P 1'
#
loop_
_entity.id
_entity.type
_entity.pdbx_description
1 polymer ?
#
loop_
_entity_poly.entity_id
_entity_poly.type
_entity_poly.pdbx_seq_one_letter_code
_entity_poly.pdbx_strand_id
1 'polypeptide(L)' 'MTEIVLGYFPNLSDTQRKQFKILAHSFPEWNNKINLVSRKDMDEFQERHVLHSLAIYKAMKFAPGSRILDVG' A
#
# COMPACT_ATOMS: atom_id res chain seq x y z
N MET A 1 0.43 10.50 5.96
CA MET A 1 0.29 9.21 5.25
C MET A 1 0.84 9.20 3.81
N THR A 2 0.70 10.24 2.99
CA THR A 2 1.17 10.16 1.59
C THR A 2 2.68 10.40 1.39
N GLU A 3 3.36 11.00 2.37
CA GLU A 3 4.75 11.47 2.18
C GLU A 3 5.76 10.35 2.00
N ILE A 4 5.70 9.29 2.84
CA ILE A 4 6.71 8.22 2.77
C ILE A 4 6.63 7.46 1.44
N VAL A 5 5.43 7.16 0.96
CA VAL A 5 5.23 6.50 -0.34
C VAL A 5 5.72 7.39 -1.48
N LEU A 6 5.45 8.70 -1.42
CA LEU A 6 5.92 9.64 -2.44
C LEU A 6 7.44 9.83 -2.45
N GLY A 7 8.11 9.67 -1.31
CA GLY A 7 9.57 9.65 -1.23
C GLY A 7 10.20 8.53 -2.07
N TYR A 8 9.59 7.33 -2.07
CA TYR A 8 10.10 6.18 -2.84
C TYR A 8 9.50 6.09 -4.26
N PHE A 9 8.30 6.62 -4.46
CA PHE A 9 7.53 6.58 -5.71
C PHE A 9 7.07 8.00 -6.11
N PRO A 10 7.99 8.86 -6.60
CA PRO A 10 7.65 10.26 -6.91
C PRO A 10 6.73 10.40 -8.12
N ASN A 11 6.73 9.42 -9.03
CA ASN A 11 6.04 9.47 -10.33
C ASN A 11 4.66 8.80 -10.31
N LEU A 12 3.97 8.80 -9.16
CA LEU A 12 2.59 8.30 -9.08
C LEU A 12 1.63 9.23 -9.82
N SER A 13 0.69 8.64 -10.57
CA SER A 13 -0.40 9.37 -11.21
C SER A 13 -1.37 9.96 -10.19
N ASP A 14 -2.18 10.94 -10.60
CA ASP A 14 -3.19 11.55 -9.72
C ASP A 14 -4.19 10.52 -9.19
N THR A 15 -4.57 9.56 -10.03
CA THR A 15 -5.43 8.44 -9.62
C THR A 15 -4.76 7.59 -8.54
N GLN A 16 -3.48 7.24 -8.69
CA GLN A 16 -2.74 6.47 -7.69
C GLN A 16 -2.58 7.25 -6.37
N ARG A 17 -2.29 8.55 -6.45
CA ARG A 17 -2.22 9.44 -5.27
C ARG A 17 -3.56 9.47 -4.53
N LYS A 18 -4.67 9.58 -5.26
CA LYS A 18 -6.01 9.54 -4.68
C LYS A 18 -6.30 8.19 -4.03
N GLN A 19 -5.93 7.08 -4.66
CA GLN A 19 -6.09 5.74 -4.09
C GLN A 19 -5.31 5.56 -2.77
N PHE A 20 -4.05 6.03 -2.69
CA PHE A 20 -3.31 6.00 -1.43
C PHE A 20 -3.92 6.89 -0.34
N LYS A 21 -4.51 8.04 -0.70
CA LYS A 21 -5.26 8.88 0.25
C LYS A 21 -6.52 8.17 0.77
N ILE A 22 -7.21 7.43 -0.09
CA ILE A 22 -8.38 6.63 0.32
C ILE A 22 -7.92 5.51 1.26
N LEU A 23 -6.89 4.74 0.88
CA LEU A 23 -6.33 3.67 1.70
C LEU A 23 -5.93 4.17 3.10
N ALA A 24 -5.32 5.36 3.17
CA ALA A 24 -4.92 6.00 4.40
C ALA A 24 -6.08 6.24 5.39
N HIS A 25 -7.29 6.45 4.87
CA HIS A 25 -8.48 6.68 5.69
C HIS A 25 -9.29 5.40 5.89
N SER A 26 -9.53 4.63 4.84
CA SER A 26 -10.40 3.45 4.89
C SER A 26 -9.76 2.30 5.66
N PHE A 27 -8.45 2.13 5.61
CA PHE A 27 -7.80 0.98 6.25
C PHE A 27 -7.92 1.01 7.78
N PRO A 28 -7.62 2.11 8.49
CA PRO A 28 -7.89 2.19 9.93
C PRO A 28 -9.37 1.99 10.29
N GLU A 29 -10.29 2.55 9.50
CA GLU A 29 -11.74 2.38 9.72
C GLU A 29 -12.16 0.91 9.65
N TRP A 30 -11.66 0.18 8.65
CA TRP A 30 -11.94 -1.24 8.51
C TRP A 30 -11.22 -2.08 9.57
N ASN A 31 -9.97 -1.76 9.92
CA ASN A 31 -9.23 -2.48 10.96
C ASN A 31 -9.89 -2.37 12.34
N ASN A 32 -10.64 -1.28 12.58
CA ASN A 32 -11.44 -1.11 13.79
C ASN A 32 -12.71 -1.98 13.81
N LYS A 33 -13.24 -2.36 12.64
CA LYS A 33 -14.45 -3.20 12.49
C LYS A 33 -14.10 -4.69 12.45
N ILE A 34 -13.07 -5.04 11.69
CA ILE A 34 -12.57 -6.39 11.50
C ILE A 34 -11.05 -6.35 11.59
N ASN A 35 -10.44 -7.32 12.26
CA ASN A 35 -8.99 -7.35 12.39
C ASN A 35 -8.36 -7.72 11.03
N LEU A 36 -7.84 -6.73 10.31
CA LEU A 36 -7.09 -6.91 9.06
C LEU A 36 -5.60 -7.10 9.36
N VAL A 37 -5.08 -6.32 10.30
CA VAL A 37 -3.71 -6.41 10.84
C VAL A 37 -3.75 -6.27 12.36
N SER A 38 -2.67 -6.71 13.01
CA SER A 38 -2.50 -6.46 14.45
C SER A 38 -2.67 -4.97 14.74
N ARG A 39 -3.43 -4.64 15.79
CA ARG A 39 -3.62 -3.24 16.22
C ARG A 39 -2.30 -2.56 16.59
N LYS A 40 -1.31 -3.35 17.03
CA LYS A 40 0.05 -2.86 17.32
C LYS A 40 0.80 -2.44 16.05
N ASP A 41 0.45 -3.01 14.90
CA ASP A 41 1.12 -2.74 13.61
C ASP A 41 0.45 -1.58 12.85
N MET A 42 -0.64 -1.00 13.37
CA MET A 42 -1.33 0.11 12.70
C MET A 42 -0.48 1.37 12.62
N ASP A 43 0.33 1.65 13.64
CA ASP A 43 1.21 2.82 13.67
C ASP A 43 2.32 2.71 12.59
N GLU A 44 2.76 1.49 12.29
CA GLU A 44 3.81 1.18 11.31
C GLU A 44 3.25 0.67 9.98
N PHE A 45 1.93 0.71 9.79
CA PHE A 45 1.23 0.11 8.64
C PHE A 45 1.81 0.55 7.29
N GLN A 46 2.20 1.81 7.20
CA GLN A 46 2.74 2.39 5.97
C GLN A 46 4.05 1.74 5.55
N GLU A 47 4.95 1.56 6.49
CA GLU A 47 6.27 1.01 6.23
C GLU A 47 6.21 -0.50 6.06
N ARG A 48 5.54 -1.17 7.00
CA ARG A 48 5.58 -2.63 7.12
C ARG A 48 4.65 -3.36 6.17
N HIS A 49 3.56 -2.72 5.75
CA HIS A 49 2.61 -3.33 4.81
C HIS A 49 2.65 -2.61 3.47
N VAL A 50 2.40 -1.30 3.42
CA VAL A 50 2.25 -0.60 2.13
C VAL A 50 3.57 -0.55 1.36
N LEU A 51 4.66 -0.04 1.94
CA LEU A 51 5.96 0.01 1.26
C LEU A 51 6.52 -1.39 0.97
N HIS A 52 6.34 -2.33 1.91
CA HIS A 52 6.79 -3.71 1.73
C HIS A 52 6.10 -4.37 0.52
N SER A 53 4.78 -4.23 0.36
CA SER A 53 4.07 -4.72 -0.83
C SER A 53 4.53 -4.04 -2.12
N LEU A 54 4.84 -2.74 -2.07
CA LEU A 54 5.35 -2.00 -3.23
C LEU A 54 6.80 -2.35 -3.61
N ALA A 55 7.56 -2.98 -2.71
CA ALA A 55 8.95 -3.35 -2.97
C ALA A 55 9.07 -4.32 -4.16
N ILE A 56 8.06 -5.17 -4.39
CA ILE A 56 8.02 -6.09 -5.55
C ILE A 56 8.14 -5.30 -6.87
N TYR A 57 7.46 -4.16 -6.99
CA TYR A 57 7.50 -3.32 -8.19
C TYR A 57 8.85 -2.59 -8.37
N LYS A 58 9.63 -2.41 -7.30
CA LYS A 58 11.01 -1.90 -7.37
C LYS A 58 11.98 -3.01 -7.76
N ALA A 59 11.78 -4.22 -7.23
CA ALA A 59 12.62 -5.37 -7.52
C ALA A 59 12.42 -5.91 -8.95
N MET A 60 11.18 -5.91 -9.45
CA MET A 60 10.88 -6.37 -10.80
C MET A 60 9.71 -5.60 -11.44
N LYS A 61 9.76 -5.44 -12.75
CA LYS A 61 8.65 -4.91 -13.54
C LYS A 61 7.85 -6.06 -14.15
N PHE A 62 6.54 -5.99 -14.02
CA PHE A 62 5.64 -6.92 -14.70
C PHE A 62 5.53 -6.54 -16.18
N ALA A 63 5.75 -7.50 -17.07
CA ALA A 63 5.55 -7.29 -18.50
C ALA A 63 4.05 -7.04 -18.80
N PRO A 64 3.71 -6.28 -19.85
CA PRO A 64 2.33 -6.12 -20.28
C PRO A 64 1.66 -7.49 -20.49
N GLY A 65 0.44 -7.67 -19.96
CA GLY A 65 -0.30 -8.92 -20.04
C GLY A 65 0.08 -9.98 -19.00
N SER A 66 0.99 -9.68 -18.06
CA SER A 66 1.26 -10.57 -16.93
C SER A 66 0.00 -10.86 -16.11
N ARG A 67 -0.15 -12.11 -15.65
CA ARG A 67 -1.18 -12.49 -14.67
C ARG A 67 -0.55 -12.61 -13.30
N ILE A 68 -1.18 -12.00 -12.30
CA ILE A 68 -0.72 -11.98 -10.91
C ILE A 68 -1.70 -12.82 -10.09
N LEU A 69 -1.17 -13.73 -9.28
CA LEU A 69 -1.90 -14.43 -8.23
C LEU A 69 -1.41 -13.90 -6.89
N ASP A 70 -2.32 -13.44 -6.05
CA ASP A 70 -2.05 -13.04 -4.67
C ASP A 70 -2.72 -14.05 -3.74
N VAL A 71 -1.96 -14.63 -2.81
CA VAL A 71 -2.43 -15.66 -1.88
C VAL A 71 -2.05 -15.21 -0.47
N GLY A 72 -3.07 -14.98 0.36
CA GLY A 72 -2.96 -14.52 1.74
C GLY A 72 -4.21 -14.85 2.54
#